data_AF-A0A286DSI2-F1
#
_entry.id   AF-A0A286DSI2-F1
#
_cell.length_a   1.000
_cell.length_b   1.000
_cell.length_c   1.000
_cell.angle_alpha   90.00
_cell.angle_beta   90.00
_cell.angle_gamma   90.00
#
_symmetry.space_group_name_H-M   'P 1'
#
loop_
_entity.id
_entity.type
_entity.pdbx_description
1 polymer ?
#
loop_
_entity_poly.entity_id
_entity_poly.type
_entity_poly.pdbx_seq_one_letter_code
_entity_poly.pdbx_strand_id
1 'polypeptide(L)'
;MTNLYTVRVLATDPLRRHLRLRVTAINPDVWSDADPLPDDVSFFLCDLEENGAILALLTEGDDGDGDEEAALDPDADEFDDRFVERAERLVTRNSPFTEEAEWRLWEGAGGEIRLPGEMPFHEMPAEDAAKVTFLEGACPGADYDLTVTDSRFAAPFAAGDWWPTPSFPRCPCHSDTADRGAGRPADRTAT
;
A
#
# COMPACT_ATOMS: atom_id res chain seq x y z
N MET A 1 -4.50 3.31 15.27
CA MET A 1 -3.95 2.15 14.53
C MET A 1 -2.45 2.33 14.46
N THR A 2 -1.64 1.28 14.54
CA THR A 2 -0.17 1.41 14.48
C THR A 2 0.27 1.37 13.03
N ASN A 3 1.08 2.34 12.61
CA ASN A 3 1.61 2.37 11.25
C ASN A 3 2.72 1.34 11.08
N LEU A 4 2.66 0.57 10.01
CA LEU A 4 3.60 -0.51 9.69
C LEU A 4 4.59 -0.07 8.62
N TYR A 5 4.09 0.69 7.64
CA TYR A 5 4.86 1.19 6.52
C TYR A 5 4.70 2.69 6.36
N THR A 6 5.59 3.25 5.56
CA THR A 6 5.45 4.58 5.00
C THR A 6 5.56 4.49 3.50
N VAL A 7 4.68 5.18 2.81
CA VAL A 7 4.69 5.28 1.35
C VAL A 7 5.08 6.69 0.97
N ARG A 8 5.98 6.83 0.00
CA ARG A 8 6.35 8.11 -0.61
C ARG A 8 6.23 8.03 -2.12
N VAL A 9 5.57 8.99 -2.73
CA VAL A 9 5.50 9.15 -4.18
C VAL A 9 6.83 9.73 -4.67
N LEU A 10 7.56 8.95 -5.48
CA LEU A 10 8.80 9.37 -6.11
C LEU A 10 8.55 10.08 -7.43
N ALA A 11 7.55 9.64 -8.20
CA ALA A 11 7.14 10.23 -9.46
C ALA A 11 5.71 9.81 -9.82
N THR A 12 5.04 10.62 -10.65
CA THR A 12 3.74 10.32 -11.24
C THR A 12 3.79 10.61 -12.75
N ASP A 13 3.14 9.77 -13.55
CA ASP A 13 2.87 10.00 -14.97
C ASP A 13 1.42 9.58 -15.26
N PRO A 14 0.43 10.47 -15.01
CA PRO A 14 -0.98 10.13 -15.17
C PRO A 14 -1.34 9.73 -16.60
N LEU A 15 -0.69 10.33 -17.61
CA LEU A 15 -0.94 10.01 -19.01
C LEU A 15 -0.53 8.58 -19.36
N ARG A 16 0.50 8.05 -18.70
CA ARG A 16 0.90 6.65 -18.83
C ARG A 16 0.25 5.75 -17.79
N ARG A 17 -0.48 6.31 -16.81
CA ARG A 17 -1.08 5.60 -15.68
C ARG A 17 -0.02 4.99 -14.75
N HIS A 18 1.11 5.67 -14.58
CA HIS A 18 2.22 5.19 -13.75
C HIS A 18 2.39 6.00 -12.47
N LEU A 19 2.63 5.28 -11.37
CA LEU A 19 3.08 5.84 -10.09
C LEU A 19 4.35 5.14 -9.67
N ARG A 20 5.39 5.92 -9.37
CA ARG A 20 6.60 5.38 -8.75
C ARG A 20 6.54 5.65 -7.27
N LEU A 21 6.48 4.58 -6.47
CA LEU A 21 6.37 4.67 -5.02
C LEU A 21 7.62 4.15 -4.35
N ARG A 22 7.88 4.61 -3.13
CA ARG A 22 8.79 4.00 -2.17
C ARG A 22 8.00 3.54 -0.97
N VAL A 23 8.09 2.26 -0.65
CA VAL A 23 7.54 1.69 0.58
C VAL A 23 8.70 1.41 1.52
N THR A 24 8.58 1.85 2.77
CA THR A 24 9.57 1.61 3.83
C THR A 24 8.88 0.97 5.02
N ALA A 25 9.38 -0.17 5.48
CA ALA A 25 8.89 -0.85 6.68
C ALA A 25 9.44 -0.14 7.92
N ILE A 26 8.58 0.51 8.71
CA ILE A 26 9.00 1.35 9.84
C ILE A 26 8.73 0.73 11.21
N ASN A 27 7.93 -0.33 11.25
CA ASN A 27 7.57 -0.99 12.48
C ASN A 27 8.45 -2.25 12.70
N PRO A 28 9.07 -2.39 13.88
CA PRO A 28 9.80 -3.60 14.25
C PRO A 28 9.02 -4.91 14.08
N ASP A 29 7.70 -4.87 14.28
CA ASP A 29 6.82 -6.03 14.17
C ASP A 29 6.81 -6.65 12.76
N VAL A 30 7.07 -5.84 11.72
CA VAL A 30 7.18 -6.37 10.34
C VAL A 30 8.61 -6.76 9.97
N TRP A 31 9.64 -6.22 10.63
CA TRP A 31 11.04 -6.51 10.28
C TRP A 31 11.45 -7.97 10.51
N SER A 32 10.77 -8.67 11.42
CA SER A 32 11.03 -10.08 11.71
C SER A 32 10.56 -11.05 10.63
N ASP A 33 9.78 -10.58 9.66
CA ASP A 33 9.35 -11.39 8.53
C ASP A 33 10.50 -11.65 7.55
N ALA A 34 10.47 -12.81 6.88
CA ALA A 34 11.53 -13.19 5.94
C ALA A 34 11.62 -12.25 4.72
N ASP A 35 10.49 -11.66 4.31
CA ASP A 35 10.42 -10.53 3.38
C ASP A 35 9.38 -9.53 3.90
N PRO A 36 9.80 -8.45 4.58
CA PRO A 36 8.88 -7.48 5.19
C PRO A 36 8.24 -6.56 4.14
N LEU A 37 8.59 -6.68 2.85
CA LEU A 37 8.16 -5.75 1.83
C LEU A 37 7.00 -6.33 1.01
N PRO A 38 6.02 -5.50 0.60
CA PRO A 38 4.91 -5.95 -0.24
C PRO A 38 5.39 -6.60 -1.54
N ASP A 39 4.85 -7.76 -1.87
CA ASP A 39 5.13 -8.51 -3.10
C ASP A 39 3.92 -8.58 -4.05
N ASP A 40 2.74 -8.21 -3.56
CA ASP A 40 1.47 -8.29 -4.28
C ASP A 40 0.73 -6.96 -4.37
N VAL A 41 -0.12 -6.84 -5.40
CA VAL A 41 -0.96 -5.64 -5.65
C VAL A 41 -1.96 -5.39 -4.53
N SER A 42 -2.39 -6.42 -3.78
CA SER A 42 -3.36 -6.28 -2.69
C SER A 42 -2.93 -5.31 -1.59
N PHE A 43 -1.62 -5.19 -1.34
CA PHE A 43 -1.10 -4.17 -0.42
C PHE A 43 -1.46 -2.76 -0.89
N PHE A 44 -1.21 -2.47 -2.17
CA PHE A 44 -1.46 -1.14 -2.74
C PHE A 44 -2.95 -0.85 -2.91
N LEU A 45 -3.77 -1.89 -3.10
CA LEU A 45 -5.22 -1.73 -3.10
C LEU A 45 -5.71 -1.25 -1.73
N CYS A 46 -5.36 -1.96 -0.65
CA CYS A 46 -5.75 -1.56 0.71
C CYS A 46 -5.23 -0.17 1.09
N ASP A 47 -3.96 0.09 0.76
CA ASP A 47 -3.28 1.33 1.13
C ASP A 47 -3.87 2.56 0.41
N LEU A 48 -4.07 2.46 -0.90
CA LEU A 48 -4.54 3.60 -1.70
C LEU A 48 -6.07 3.75 -1.62
N GLU A 49 -6.84 2.71 -1.28
CA GLU A 49 -8.27 2.81 -0.97
C GLU A 49 -8.52 3.70 0.25
N GLU A 50 -7.62 3.73 1.22
CA GLU A 50 -7.76 4.60 2.39
C GLU A 50 -7.32 6.06 2.10
N ASN A 51 -6.78 6.33 0.90
CA ASN A 51 -6.37 7.68 0.53
C ASN A 51 -7.58 8.55 0.17
N GLY A 52 -7.80 9.61 0.95
CA GLY A 52 -8.96 10.51 0.78
C GLY A 52 -9.15 11.09 -0.63
N ALA A 53 -8.07 11.30 -1.39
CA ALA A 53 -8.17 11.81 -2.76
C ALA A 53 -8.64 10.74 -3.75
N ILE A 54 -8.28 9.48 -3.51
CA ILE A 54 -8.78 8.34 -4.28
C ILE A 54 -10.22 8.02 -3.87
N LEU A 55 -10.53 8.05 -2.57
CA LEU A 55 -11.90 7.92 -2.08
C LEU A 55 -12.83 8.95 -2.73
N ALA A 56 -12.42 10.22 -2.82
CA ALA A 56 -13.22 11.25 -3.49
C ALA A 56 -13.53 10.89 -4.95
N LEU A 57 -12.54 10.42 -5.71
CA LEU A 57 -12.74 9.99 -7.10
C LEU A 57 -13.62 8.75 -7.22
N LEU A 58 -13.56 7.84 -6.24
CA LEU A 58 -14.41 6.65 -6.18
C LEU A 58 -15.86 7.04 -5.87
N THR A 59 -16.08 8.07 -5.04
CA THR A 59 -17.42 8.56 -4.68
C THR A 59 -18.07 9.47 -5.73
N GLU A 60 -17.30 10.23 -6.51
CA GLU A 60 -17.82 11.14 -7.56
C GLU A 60 -18.39 10.41 -8.80
N GLY A 61 -18.29 9.08 -8.88
CA GLY A 61 -18.89 8.28 -9.94
C GLY A 61 -20.38 7.97 -9.77
N ASP A 62 -20.96 8.30 -8.61
CA ASP A 62 -22.36 8.02 -8.28
C ASP A 62 -23.20 9.31 -8.33
N ASP A 63 -23.49 9.79 -9.55
CA ASP A 63 -24.40 10.93 -9.79
C ASP A 63 -25.89 10.59 -9.55
N GLY A 64 -26.19 9.59 -8.71
CA GLY A 64 -27.54 9.27 -8.29
C GLY A 64 -28.03 10.28 -7.25
N ASP A 65 -29.01 11.10 -7.60
CA ASP A 65 -29.83 11.87 -6.63
C ASP A 65 -30.35 10.93 -5.53
N GLY A 66 -29.66 10.86 -4.38
CA GLY A 66 -30.02 9.99 -3.28
C GLY A 66 -29.32 10.41 -1.99
N ASP A 67 -30.14 10.79 -0.99
CA ASP A 67 -29.85 11.10 0.41
C ASP A 67 -28.40 10.90 0.93
N GLU A 68 -27.92 11.91 1.67
CA GLU A 68 -26.68 11.95 2.49
C GLU A 68 -26.58 10.81 3.56
N GLU A 69 -27.41 9.78 3.50
CA GLU A 69 -27.36 8.56 4.32
C GLU A 69 -27.11 7.26 3.51
N ALA A 70 -26.58 7.35 2.28
CA ALA A 70 -25.94 6.18 1.65
C ALA A 70 -24.58 5.91 2.33
N ALA A 71 -24.64 5.37 3.55
CA ALA A 71 -23.49 4.70 4.15
C ALA A 71 -22.96 3.69 3.14
N LEU A 72 -21.67 3.86 2.77
CA LEU A 72 -20.88 2.94 1.94
C LEU A 72 -21.41 1.51 2.08
N ASP A 73 -22.10 0.99 1.06
CA ASP A 73 -22.53 -0.39 1.05
C ASP A 73 -21.26 -1.24 0.95
N PRO A 74 -20.84 -1.96 2.02
CA PRO A 74 -19.65 -2.78 1.98
C PRO A 74 -19.81 -4.00 1.06
N ASP A 75 -21.03 -4.26 0.58
CA ASP A 75 -21.38 -5.32 -0.37
C ASP A 75 -21.48 -4.79 -1.81
N ALA A 76 -20.90 -3.63 -2.12
CA ALA A 76 -20.62 -3.23 -3.50
C ALA A 76 -19.56 -4.17 -4.11
N ASP A 77 -19.97 -5.39 -4.42
CA ASP A 77 -19.26 -6.39 -5.23
C ASP A 77 -18.97 -5.89 -6.68
N GLU A 78 -19.21 -4.60 -6.95
CA GLU A 78 -18.95 -3.88 -8.20
C GLU A 78 -17.76 -2.89 -8.09
N PHE A 79 -16.93 -2.98 -7.04
CA PHE A 79 -15.54 -2.44 -7.04
C PHE A 79 -14.60 -3.22 -8.00
N ASP A 80 -15.17 -4.02 -8.91
CA ASP A 80 -14.63 -5.23 -9.54
C ASP A 80 -13.69 -5.00 -10.74
N ASP A 81 -13.02 -3.85 -10.84
CA ASP A 81 -11.91 -3.66 -11.79
C ASP A 81 -10.75 -2.84 -11.17
N ARG A 82 -10.31 -3.31 -10.00
CA ARG A 82 -9.04 -3.05 -9.27
C ARG A 82 -8.19 -1.92 -9.86
N PHE A 83 -8.22 -0.74 -9.24
CA PHE A 83 -7.53 0.46 -9.75
C PHE A 83 -6.00 0.33 -9.87
N VAL A 84 -5.37 -0.65 -9.22
CA VAL A 84 -3.98 -1.05 -9.48
C VAL A 84 -3.97 -2.29 -10.39
N GLU A 85 -3.54 -2.11 -11.64
CA GLU A 85 -3.40 -3.17 -12.64
C GLU A 85 -2.17 -4.04 -12.37
N ARG A 86 -1.05 -3.40 -11.99
CA ARG A 86 0.24 -4.07 -11.80
C ARG A 86 1.07 -3.32 -10.77
N ALA A 87 1.81 -4.07 -9.96
CA ALA A 87 2.88 -3.56 -9.11
C ALA A 87 4.18 -4.31 -9.43
N GLU A 88 5.24 -3.58 -9.77
CA GLU A 88 6.56 -4.15 -10.01
C GLU A 88 7.56 -3.59 -9.00
N ARG A 89 8.16 -4.47 -8.19
CA ARG A 89 9.27 -4.12 -7.29
C ARG A 89 10.52 -3.87 -8.13
N LEU A 90 10.97 -2.63 -8.21
CA LEU A 90 12.13 -2.23 -9.03
C LEU A 90 13.46 -2.40 -8.30
N VAL A 91 13.52 -1.94 -7.05
CA VAL A 91 14.76 -1.90 -6.26
C VAL A 91 14.44 -2.18 -4.81
N THR A 92 15.11 -3.18 -4.23
CA THR A 92 15.07 -3.47 -2.79
C THR A 92 16.24 -2.78 -2.09
N ARG A 93 16.00 -2.27 -0.87
CA ARG A 93 16.98 -1.60 -0.01
C ARG A 93 16.95 -2.20 1.38
N ASN A 94 18.11 -2.18 2.04
CA ASN A 94 18.27 -2.54 3.45
C ASN A 94 17.63 -3.90 3.80
N SER A 95 17.72 -4.86 2.87
CA SER A 95 17.23 -6.22 3.03
C SER A 95 18.36 -7.21 2.66
N PRO A 96 18.58 -8.28 3.46
CA PRO A 96 17.86 -8.61 4.70
C PRO A 96 18.14 -7.59 5.81
N PHE A 97 17.15 -7.37 6.68
CA PHE A 97 17.30 -6.51 7.86
C PHE A 97 17.96 -7.29 8.98
N THR A 98 19.08 -6.79 9.49
CA THR A 98 19.87 -7.49 10.51
C THR A 98 19.70 -6.84 11.88
N GLU A 99 19.96 -7.59 12.96
CA GLU A 99 19.99 -7.04 14.32
C GLU A 99 20.97 -5.85 14.46
N GLU A 100 22.08 -5.86 13.71
CA GLU A 100 23.03 -4.75 13.66
C GLU A 100 22.42 -3.49 13.01
N ALA A 101 21.63 -3.66 11.94
CA ALA A 101 20.92 -2.57 11.30
C ALA A 101 19.82 -2.01 12.23
N GLU A 102 19.10 -2.89 12.92
CA GLU A 102 18.12 -2.51 13.95
C GLU A 102 18.77 -1.70 15.08
N TRP A 103 19.91 -2.17 15.61
CA TRP A 103 20.63 -1.44 16.66
C TRP A 103 21.05 -0.04 16.22
N ARG A 104 21.62 0.08 15.00
CA ARG A 104 22.01 1.39 14.43
C ARG A 104 20.83 2.32 14.23
N LEU A 105 19.69 1.77 13.81
CA LEU A 105 18.45 2.52 13.66
C LEU A 105 18.00 3.07 15.01
N TRP A 106 17.96 2.25 16.06
CA TRP A 106 17.57 2.68 17.40
C TRP A 106 18.50 3.75 17.99
N GLU A 107 19.82 3.59 17.82
CA GLU A 107 20.79 4.61 18.24
C GLU A 107 20.60 5.93 17.47
N GLY A 108 20.42 5.86 16.15
CA GLY A 108 20.24 7.04 15.31
C GLY A 108 18.89 7.74 15.51
N ALA A 109 17.85 6.99 15.86
CA ALA A 109 16.52 7.52 16.18
C ALA A 109 16.41 8.07 17.62
N GLY A 110 17.47 7.96 18.44
CA GLY A 110 17.44 8.40 19.84
C GLY A 110 16.47 7.60 20.71
N GLY A 111 16.20 6.34 20.33
CA GLY A 111 15.32 5.44 21.07
C GLY A 111 13.82 5.56 20.77
N GLU A 112 13.39 6.43 19.85
CA GLU A 112 11.98 6.52 19.45
C GLU A 112 11.81 6.78 17.94
N ILE A 113 11.10 5.89 17.25
CA ILE A 113 10.68 6.10 15.86
C ILE A 113 9.30 6.77 15.89
N ARG A 114 9.29 8.10 15.97
CA ARG A 114 8.08 8.90 15.74
C ARG A 114 8.05 9.42 14.32
N LEU A 115 7.01 9.05 13.61
CA LEU A 115 6.69 9.67 12.33
C LEU A 115 6.17 11.09 12.53
N PRO A 116 6.53 12.03 11.65
CA PRO A 116 5.87 13.32 11.63
C PRO A 116 4.39 13.16 11.26
N GLY A 117 3.60 14.18 11.58
CA GLY A 117 2.18 14.21 11.20
C GLY A 117 1.97 14.13 9.69
N GLU A 118 0.73 13.89 9.28
CA GLU A 118 0.31 13.80 7.88
C GLU A 118 0.40 15.18 7.21
N MET A 119 1.55 15.47 6.62
CA MET A 119 1.78 16.64 5.75
C MET A 119 2.70 16.27 4.59
N PRO A 120 2.57 16.88 3.41
CA PRO A 120 3.44 16.60 2.27
C PRO A 120 4.92 16.79 2.61
N PHE A 121 5.81 15.95 2.05
CA PHE A 121 7.24 15.98 2.40
C PHE A 121 7.89 17.34 2.17
N HIS A 122 7.44 18.09 1.16
CA HIS A 122 7.97 19.41 0.83
C HIS A 122 7.44 20.54 1.75
N GLU A 123 6.38 20.28 2.51
CA GLU A 123 5.81 21.19 3.50
C GLU A 123 6.30 20.90 4.92
N MET A 124 6.99 19.77 5.12
CA MET A 124 7.54 19.36 6.41
C MET A 124 8.59 20.33 6.94
N PRO A 125 8.64 20.55 8.27
CA PRO A 125 9.82 21.08 8.92
C PRO A 125 11.06 20.26 8.53
N ALA A 126 12.19 20.94 8.31
CA ALA A 126 13.42 20.28 7.85
C ALA A 126 13.89 19.14 8.78
N GLU A 127 13.64 19.25 10.09
CA GLU A 127 13.94 18.20 11.06
C GLU A 127 13.11 16.94 10.83
N ASP A 128 11.84 17.10 10.50
CA ASP A 128 10.91 15.99 10.26
C ASP A 128 11.16 15.32 8.91
N ALA A 129 11.42 16.12 7.86
CA ALA A 129 11.87 15.61 6.57
C ALA A 129 13.21 14.83 6.69
N ALA A 130 14.12 15.29 7.55
CA ALA A 130 15.37 14.59 7.84
C ALA A 130 15.13 13.26 8.55
N LYS A 131 14.17 13.18 9.48
CA LYS A 131 13.78 11.91 10.13
C LYS A 131 13.22 10.92 9.12
N VAL A 132 12.28 11.34 8.25
CA VAL A 132 11.74 10.46 7.20
C VAL A 132 12.86 9.96 6.27
N THR A 133 13.75 10.86 5.84
CA THR A 133 14.89 10.49 4.98
C THR A 133 15.84 9.52 5.68
N PHE A 134 16.08 9.70 6.98
CA PHE A 134 16.88 8.77 7.79
C PHE A 134 16.23 7.38 7.85
N LEU A 135 14.92 7.31 8.11
CA LEU A 135 14.18 6.05 8.14
C LEU A 135 14.22 5.34 6.77
N GLU A 136 14.00 6.04 5.66
CA GLU A 136 14.12 5.46 4.31
C GLU A 136 15.53 4.94 4.00
N GLY A 137 16.55 5.55 4.61
CA GLY A 137 17.95 5.15 4.46
C GLY A 137 18.36 3.99 5.35
N ALA A 138 17.68 3.80 6.48
CA ALA A 138 18.05 2.84 7.51
C ALA A 138 17.16 1.60 7.55
N CYS A 139 15.86 1.74 7.29
CA CYS A 139 14.88 0.66 7.36
C CYS A 139 14.77 -0.13 6.04
N PRO A 140 14.23 -1.37 6.07
CA PRO A 140 13.90 -2.12 4.86
C PRO A 140 12.93 -1.34 3.99
N GLY A 141 13.19 -1.30 2.69
CA GLY A 141 12.31 -0.59 1.77
C GLY A 141 12.47 -1.06 0.34
N ALA A 142 11.50 -0.72 -0.51
CA ALA A 142 11.60 -0.93 -1.94
C ALA A 142 10.96 0.21 -2.74
N ASP A 143 11.49 0.44 -3.94
CA ASP A 143 10.82 1.25 -4.95
C ASP A 143 9.93 0.34 -5.81
N TYR A 144 8.73 0.82 -6.10
CA TYR A 144 7.73 0.14 -6.91
C TYR A 144 7.36 1.01 -8.11
N ASP A 145 7.12 0.37 -9.25
CA ASP A 145 6.40 0.94 -10.37
C ASP A 145 4.99 0.35 -10.37
N LEU A 146 4.00 1.21 -10.15
CA LEU A 146 2.60 0.84 -10.22
C LEU A 146 2.01 1.29 -11.54
N THR A 147 1.24 0.40 -12.17
CA THR A 147 0.32 0.75 -13.25
C THR A 147 -1.08 0.78 -12.68
N VAL A 148 -1.76 1.92 -12.81
CA VAL A 148 -3.18 2.06 -12.45
C VAL A 148 -4.07 1.83 -13.66
N THR A 149 -5.32 1.40 -13.45
CA THR A 149 -6.24 1.08 -14.55
C THR A 149 -6.69 2.33 -15.31
N ASP A 150 -6.86 3.46 -14.61
CA ASP A 150 -7.26 4.76 -15.16
C ASP A 150 -6.29 5.87 -14.71
N SER A 151 -5.93 6.75 -15.65
CA SER A 151 -5.13 7.96 -15.42
C SER A 151 -5.63 8.83 -14.27
N ARG A 152 -6.95 8.85 -14.02
CA ARG A 152 -7.57 9.58 -12.91
C ARG A 152 -7.08 9.11 -11.55
N PHE A 153 -6.69 7.85 -11.40
CA PHE A 153 -6.16 7.34 -10.12
C PHE A 153 -4.72 7.74 -9.87
N ALA A 154 -3.96 8.14 -10.90
CA ALA A 154 -2.60 8.66 -10.72
C ALA A 154 -2.56 10.20 -10.59
N ALA A 155 -3.60 10.88 -11.05
CA ALA A 155 -3.66 12.34 -11.12
C ALA A 155 -3.63 13.08 -9.76
N PRO A 156 -4.20 12.55 -8.66
CA PRO A 156 -4.17 13.23 -7.36
C PRO A 156 -2.79 13.26 -6.71
N PHE A 157 -1.91 12.35 -7.10
CA PHE A 157 -0.59 12.22 -6.49
C PHE A 157 0.41 13.18 -7.10
N ALA A 158 1.26 13.76 -6.26
CA ALA A 158 2.42 14.55 -6.63
C ALA A 158 3.71 13.90 -6.09
N ALA A 159 4.83 14.13 -6.77
CA ALA A 159 6.13 13.71 -6.25
C ALA A 159 6.42 14.40 -4.90
N GLY A 160 6.76 13.61 -3.89
CA GLY A 160 6.95 14.07 -2.52
C GLY A 160 5.71 13.92 -1.64
N ASP A 161 4.56 13.53 -2.19
CA ASP A 161 3.45 13.08 -1.35
C ASP A 161 3.89 11.86 -0.56
N TRP A 162 3.45 11.79 0.69
CA TRP A 162 3.78 10.68 1.56
C TRP A 162 2.65 10.46 2.56
N TRP A 163 2.53 9.23 3.04
CA TRP A 163 1.65 8.89 4.14
C TRP A 163 2.19 7.66 4.88
N PRO A 164 1.91 7.56 6.19
CA PRO A 164 2.08 6.32 6.91
C PRO A 164 0.87 5.42 6.66
N THR A 165 1.05 4.11 6.72
CA THR A 165 -0.04 3.15 6.51
C THR A 165 0.01 1.99 7.49
N PRO A 166 -1.14 1.60 8.06
CA PRO A 166 -1.26 0.38 8.85
C PRO A 166 -1.50 -0.86 7.98
N SER A 167 -1.58 -0.70 6.65
CA SER A 167 -1.86 -1.79 5.72
C SER A 167 -0.83 -2.91 5.85
N PHE A 168 -1.33 -4.15 5.90
CA PHE A 168 -0.50 -5.35 5.94
C PHE A 168 -0.47 -5.97 4.53
N PRO A 169 0.67 -6.48 4.05
CA PRO A 169 0.69 -7.30 2.84
C PRO A 169 -0.24 -8.50 3.06
N ARG A 170 -1.37 -8.57 2.33
CA ARG A 170 -2.27 -9.73 2.48
C ARG A 170 -1.50 -10.95 1.98
N CYS A 171 -1.18 -11.87 2.89
CA CYS A 171 -0.48 -13.08 2.54
C CYS A 171 -1.29 -13.84 1.48
N PRO A 172 -0.72 -14.22 0.31
CA PRO A 172 -1.44 -14.88 -0.78
C PRO A 172 -2.12 -16.20 -0.38
N CYS A 173 -1.80 -16.76 0.80
CA CYS A 173 -2.38 -17.99 1.30
C CYS A 173 -3.81 -17.86 1.85
N HIS A 174 -4.44 -16.68 1.78
CA HIS A 174 -5.84 -16.46 2.21
C HIS A 174 -6.77 -15.89 1.14
N SER A 175 -6.41 -15.96 -0.14
CA SER A 175 -7.41 -16.00 -1.22
C SER A 175 -7.81 -17.45 -1.42
N ASP A 176 -8.85 -17.86 -0.70
CA ASP A 176 -9.44 -19.20 -0.74
C ASP A 176 -10.09 -19.45 -2.12
N THR A 177 -9.26 -19.82 -3.10
CA THR A 177 -9.70 -20.40 -4.37
C THR A 177 -10.03 -21.90 -4.24
N ALA A 178 -10.39 -22.38 -3.04
CA ALA A 178 -10.70 -23.78 -2.79
C ALA A 178 -12.17 -24.06 -2.46
N ASP A 179 -13.15 -23.49 -3.17
CA ASP A 179 -14.46 -24.15 -3.29
C ASP A 179 -15.29 -23.77 -4.52
N ARG A 180 -14.75 -23.95 -5.73
CA ARG A 180 -15.59 -24.07 -6.94
C ARG A 180 -15.30 -25.37 -7.66
N GLY A 181 -16.09 -26.39 -7.30
CA GLY A 181 -16.48 -27.43 -8.25
C GLY A 181 -15.79 -28.79 -8.12
N ALA A 182 -15.78 -29.40 -6.93
CA ALA A 182 -15.74 -30.85 -6.85
C ALA A 182 -17.09 -31.41 -7.36
N GLY A 183 -17.19 -31.58 -8.68
CA GLY A 183 -18.30 -32.25 -9.33
C GLY A 183 -18.49 -33.65 -8.74
N ARG A 184 -19.63 -33.87 -8.09
CA ARG A 184 -20.18 -35.17 -7.70
C ARG A 184 -20.02 -36.16 -8.86
N PRO A 185 -19.37 -37.33 -8.69
CA PRO A 185 -19.57 -38.43 -9.62
C PRO A 185 -21.01 -38.94 -9.43
N ALA A 186 -21.86 -38.71 -10.44
CA ALA A 186 -23.17 -39.33 -10.51
C ALA A 186 -23.00 -40.83 -10.71
N ASP A 187 -23.47 -41.56 -9.71
CA ASP A 187 -23.77 -42.97 -9.72
C ASP A 187 -24.59 -43.34 -10.98
N ARG A 188 -24.07 -44.23 -11.81
CA ARG A 188 -24.84 -44.95 -12.84
C ARG A 188 -24.41 -46.40 -12.89
N THR A 189 -25.17 -47.19 -12.15
CA THR A 189 -25.44 -48.60 -12.40
C THR A 189 -26.20 -48.81 -13.73
N ALA A 190 -26.16 -50.06 -14.20
CA ALA A 190 -26.75 -50.67 -15.41
C ALA A 190 -25.81 -50.66 -16.64
N THR A 191 -25.42 -51.80 -17.23
CA THR A 191 -26.11 -53.10 -17.36
C THR A 191 -25.09 -54.23 -17.47
#